data_AF-A0A9E2RGT9-F1
#
_entry.id   AF-A0A9E2RGT9-F1
#
_cell.length_a   1.000
_cell.length_b   1.000
_cell.length_c   1.000
_cell.angle_alpha   90.00
_cell.angle_beta   90.00
_cell.angle_gamma   90.00
#
_symmetry.space_group_name_H-M   'P 1'
#
loop_
_entity.id
_entity.type
_entity.pdbx_description
1 polymer ?
#
loop_
_entity_poly.entity_id
_entity_poly.type
_entity_poly.pdbx_seq_one_letter_code
_entity_poly.pdbx_strand_id
1 'polypeptide(L)'
;GELLTHHREFRSNHILSRIAAIPCSPPSVELTCTGSLWAVSKETGQQVNIDSWYGEVHYMVKEEGLWRVRGHRGEAPKTQGFGVAPHPFF
;
A
#
# COMPACT_ATOMS: atom_id res chain seq x y z
N GLY A 1 6.53 17.06 -4.57
CA GLY A 1 5.43 16.66 -3.67
C GLY A 1 5.80 17.07 -2.26
N GLU A 2 4.85 17.66 -1.53
CA GLU A 2 5.03 18.19 -0.16
C GLU A 2 5.72 17.19 0.78
N LEU A 3 5.38 15.90 0.68
CA LEU A 3 5.96 14.83 1.50
C LEU A 3 7.50 14.77 1.43
N LEU A 4 8.07 14.85 0.22
CA LEU A 4 9.52 14.82 -0.01
C LEU A 4 10.20 16.13 0.40
N THR A 5 9.45 17.23 0.44
CA THR A 5 9.95 18.52 0.94
C THR A 5 10.24 18.41 2.43
N HIS A 6 9.34 17.82 3.21
CA HIS A 6 9.41 17.80 4.68
C HIS A 6 10.08 16.55 5.27
N HIS A 7 10.25 15.48 4.51
CA HIS A 7 10.77 14.21 5.03
C HIS A 7 11.90 13.63 4.19
N ARG A 8 12.74 12.79 4.81
CA ARG A 8 13.81 12.03 4.16
C ARG A 8 13.84 10.59 4.71
N GLU A 9 14.69 9.75 4.12
CA GLU A 9 14.95 8.39 4.62
C GLU A 9 13.69 7.53 4.79
N PHE A 10 12.87 7.50 3.73
CA PHE A 10 11.65 6.70 3.69
C PHE A 10 11.95 5.21 3.81
N ARG A 11 11.16 4.52 4.63
CA ARG A 11 11.23 3.07 4.84
C ARG A 11 9.83 2.49 4.86
N SER A 12 9.59 1.45 4.08
CA SER A 12 8.35 0.70 4.11
C SER A 12 8.59 -0.75 4.52
N ASN A 13 7.58 -1.35 5.15
CA ASN A 13 7.52 -2.78 5.42
C ASN A 13 6.15 -3.31 5.04
N HIS A 14 6.13 -4.46 4.38
CA HIS A 14 4.93 -5.11 3.88
C HIS A 14 4.97 -6.58 4.31
N ILE A 15 3.94 -7.02 5.01
CA ILE A 15 3.75 -8.41 5.43
C ILE A 15 2.55 -8.95 4.65
N LEU A 16 2.82 -9.88 3.74
CA LEU A 16 1.80 -10.57 2.97
C LEU A 16 1.34 -11.79 3.76
N SER A 17 0.05 -11.83 4.10
CA SER A 17 -0.52 -12.89 4.96
C SER A 17 -1.41 -13.88 4.20
N ARG A 18 -1.95 -13.49 3.05
CA ARG A 18 -2.82 -14.34 2.24
C ARG A 18 -2.65 -14.07 0.75
N ILE A 19 -2.67 -15.14 -0.04
CA ILE A 19 -2.70 -15.10 -1.50
C ILE A 19 -3.88 -15.97 -1.96
N ALA A 20 -4.81 -15.40 -2.70
CA ALA A 20 -5.97 -16.11 -3.24
C ALA A 20 -6.04 -15.95 -4.76
N ALA A 21 -5.92 -17.04 -5.51
CA ALA A 21 -6.12 -17.03 -6.95
C ALA A 21 -7.59 -16.84 -7.30
N ILE A 22 -7.85 -16.01 -8.30
CA ILE A 22 -9.19 -15.75 -8.82
C ILE A 22 -9.32 -16.50 -10.16
N PRO A 23 -10.35 -17.34 -10.33
CA PRO A 23 -10.54 -18.11 -11.56
C PRO A 23 -11.09 -17.20 -12.66
N CYS A 24 -10.22 -16.43 -13.29
CA CYS A 24 -10.53 -15.52 -14.39
C CYS A 24 -9.41 -15.51 -15.45
N SER A 25 -9.71 -14.89 -16.60
CA SER A 25 -8.74 -14.62 -17.66
C SER A 25 -8.73 -13.11 -17.94
N PRO A 26 -7.57 -12.42 -17.86
CA PRO A 26 -6.26 -12.96 -17.49
C PRO A 26 -6.16 -13.43 -16.01
N PRO A 27 -5.21 -14.34 -15.68
CA PRO A 27 -5.02 -14.82 -14.33
C PRO A 27 -4.87 -13.67 -13.33
N SER A 28 -5.62 -13.72 -12.22
CA SER A 28 -5.62 -12.66 -11.22
C SER A 28 -5.49 -13.24 -9.81
N VAL A 29 -4.98 -12.44 -8.87
CA VAL A 29 -4.85 -12.81 -7.45
C VAL A 29 -5.26 -11.66 -6.55
N GLU A 30 -5.83 -12.00 -5.39
CA GLU A 30 -5.96 -11.11 -4.24
C GLU A 30 -4.81 -11.38 -3.25
N LEU A 31 -4.14 -10.32 -2.80
CA LEU A 31 -3.09 -10.35 -1.80
C LEU A 31 -3.52 -9.57 -0.57
N THR A 32 -3.54 -10.20 0.60
CA THR A 32 -3.73 -9.48 1.86
C THR A 32 -2.38 -9.00 2.40
N CYS A 33 -2.26 -7.69 2.64
CA CYS A 33 -1.07 -7.01 3.11
C CYS A 33 -1.34 -6.21 4.39
N THR A 34 -0.39 -6.26 5.31
CA THR A 34 -0.28 -5.34 6.44
C THR A 34 1.06 -4.63 6.33
N GLY A 35 1.11 -3.33 6.53
CA GLY A 35 2.36 -2.61 6.39
C GLY A 35 2.35 -1.23 6.99
N SER A 36 3.51 -0.58 6.92
CA SER A 36 3.67 0.79 7.35
C SER A 36 4.75 1.50 6.53
N LEU A 37 4.59 2.81 6.41
CA LEU A 37 5.56 3.73 5.83
C LEU A 37 6.05 4.68 6.92
N TRP A 38 7.36 4.77 7.05
CA TRP A 38 8.04 5.65 7.99
C TRP A 38 8.99 6.57 7.25
N ALA A 39 9.25 7.75 7.82
CA ALA A 39 10.27 8.66 7.33
C ALA A 39 10.87 9.46 8.49
N VAL A 40 11.94 10.20 8.22
CA VAL A 40 12.54 11.16 9.16
C VAL A 40 12.08 12.57 8.80
N SER A 41 11.48 13.30 9.75
CA SER A 41 11.15 14.72 9.57
C SER A 41 12.44 15.53 9.43
N LYS A 42 12.52 16.38 8.40
CA LYS A 42 13.66 17.29 8.22
C LYS A 42 13.64 18.46 9.20
N GLU A 43 12.48 18.79 9.75
CA GLU A 43 12.34 19.87 10.73
C GLU A 43 12.78 19.43 12.12
N THR A 44 12.31 18.27 12.58
CA THR A 44 12.55 17.80 13.95
C THR A 44 13.66 16.74 14.05
N GLY A 45 14.06 16.14 12.95
CA GLY A 45 15.00 15.01 12.92
C GLY A 45 14.42 13.71 13.47
N GLN A 46 13.15 13.67 13.87
CA GLN A 46 12.52 12.49 14.45
C GLN A 46 11.95 11.56 13.38
N GLN A 47 11.95 10.26 13.68
CA GLN A 47 11.23 9.29 12.88
C GLN A 47 9.72 9.44 13.11
N VAL A 48 8.96 9.53 12.03
CA VAL A 48 7.51 9.72 12.03
C VAL A 48 6.83 8.62 11.21
N ASN A 49 5.66 8.18 11.67
CA ASN A 49 4.79 7.30 10.89
C ASN A 49 4.12 8.17 9.83
N ILE A 50 4.32 7.82 8.56
CA ILE A 50 3.68 8.49 7.44
C ILE A 50 2.34 7.84 7.14
N ASP A 51 2.31 6.51 7.15
CA ASP A 51 1.10 5.72 6.89
C ASP A 51 1.20 4.32 7.49
N SER A 52 0.07 3.67 7.77
CA SER A 52 -0.02 2.28 8.21
C SER A 52 -1.35 1.67 7.78
N TRP A 53 -1.31 0.42 7.32
CA TRP A 53 -2.49 -0.34 6.91
C TRP A 53 -2.44 -1.76 7.46
N TYR A 54 -3.62 -2.33 7.68
CA TYR A 54 -3.78 -3.68 8.25
C TYR A 54 -4.80 -4.48 7.45
N GLY A 55 -4.35 -5.60 6.88
CA GLY A 55 -5.24 -6.50 6.13
C GLY A 55 -5.79 -5.91 4.82
N GLU A 56 -5.11 -4.91 4.25
CA GLU A 56 -5.38 -4.35 2.94
C GLU A 56 -5.38 -5.45 1.87
N VAL A 57 -6.31 -5.43 0.92
CA VAL A 57 -6.34 -6.43 -0.16
C VAL A 57 -5.96 -5.80 -1.49
N HIS A 58 -4.78 -6.13 -1.99
CA HIS A 58 -4.32 -5.73 -3.33
C HIS A 58 -4.82 -6.73 -4.38
N TYR A 59 -5.36 -6.22 -5.48
CA TYR A 59 -5.73 -7.00 -6.65
C TYR A 59 -4.61 -6.93 -7.69
N MET A 60 -4.07 -8.08 -8.06
CA MET A 60 -3.06 -8.19 -9.11
C MET A 60 -3.58 -8.97 -10.30
N VAL A 61 -3.17 -8.55 -11.49
CA VAL A 61 -3.51 -9.19 -12.76
C VAL A 61 -2.23 -9.54 -13.50
N LYS A 62 -2.17 -10.74 -14.09
CA LYS A 62 -1.05 -11.16 -14.92
C LYS A 62 -1.24 -10.67 -16.36
N GLU A 63 -0.42 -9.71 -16.75
CA GLU A 63 -0.48 -9.03 -18.03
C GLU A 63 0.86 -9.13 -18.73
N GLU A 64 0.86 -9.58 -19.99
CA GLU A 64 2.10 -9.76 -20.78
C GLU A 64 3.13 -10.64 -20.04
N GLY A 65 2.65 -11.59 -19.24
CA GLY A 65 3.50 -12.48 -18.44
C GLY A 65 3.92 -11.94 -17.07
N LEU A 66 3.66 -10.67 -16.77
CA LEU A 66 4.07 -9.99 -15.53
C LEU A 66 2.86 -9.72 -14.62
N TRP A 67 3.05 -9.81 -13.31
CA TRP A 67 2.03 -9.42 -12.34
C TRP A 67 2.02 -7.90 -12.16
N ARG A 68 0.85 -7.27 -12.30
CA ARG A 68 0.66 -5.82 -12.12
C ARG A 68 -0.43 -5.58 -11.10
N VAL A 69 -0.20 -4.63 -10.19
CA VAL A 69 -1.23 -4.19 -9.25
C VAL A 69 -2.25 -3.35 -10.01
N ARG A 70 -3.54 -3.67 -9.85
CA ARG A 70 -4.65 -3.02 -10.55
C ARG A 70 -5.59 -2.24 -9.61
N GLY A 71 -5.50 -2.42 -8.30
CA GLY A 71 -6.30 -1.66 -7.32
C GLY A 71 -6.50 -2.37 -5.98
N HIS A 72 -7.33 -1.77 -5.12
CA HIS A 72 -7.93 -2.42 -3.94
C HIS A 72 -9.35 -2.88 -4.29
N ARG A 73 -9.81 -4.02 -3.76
CA ARG A 73 -11.15 -4.53 -4.08
C ARG A 73 -12.24 -3.74 -3.34
N GLY A 74 -13.21 -3.22 -4.11
CA GLY A 74 -14.47 -2.64 -3.63
C GLY A 74 -14.33 -1.20 -3.18
N GLU A 75 -15.39 -0.40 -3.35
CA GLU A 75 -15.52 0.91 -2.73
C GLU A 75 -14.98 0.89 -1.29
N ALA A 76 -13.98 1.72 -1.00
CA ALA A 76 -13.28 1.77 0.28
C ALA A 76 -14.26 1.77 1.48
N PRO A 77 -13.93 1.12 2.61
CA PRO A 77 -14.70 1.27 3.83
C PRO A 77 -14.81 2.76 4.20
N LYS A 78 -16.04 3.21 4.51
CA LYS A 78 -16.42 4.57 4.93
C LYS A 78 -15.89 4.98 6.31
N THR A 79 -14.70 4.53 6.69
CA THR A 79 -13.99 4.98 7.89
C THR A 79 -12.55 5.24 7.53
N GLN A 80 -12.35 6.28 6.72
CA GLN A 80 -11.04 6.91 6.57
C GLN A 80 -10.91 8.00 7.64
N GLY A 81 -10.09 7.71 8.64
CA GLY A 81 -9.57 8.69 9.59
C GLY A 81 -8.18 8.19 10.03
N PHE A 82 -7.11 8.98 10.06
CA PHE A 82 -6.84 10.34 9.60
C PHE A 82 -5.51 10.28 8.82
N GLY A 83 -5.41 10.98 7.67
CA GLY A 83 -4.19 11.05 6.84
C GLY A 83 -4.42 10.65 5.38
N VAL A 84 -5.20 11.44 4.65
CA VAL A 84 -5.83 11.07 3.37
C VAL A 84 -4.85 11.11 2.19
N ALA A 85 -4.33 9.94 1.82
CA ALA A 85 -3.94 9.58 0.46
C ALA A 85 -4.27 8.09 0.28
N PRO A 86 -4.58 7.59 -0.93
CA PRO A 86 -4.51 6.15 -1.16
C PRO A 86 -3.09 5.72 -0.76
N HIS A 87 -2.99 4.81 0.20
CA HIS A 87 -1.69 4.30 0.65
C HIS A 87 -0.90 3.93 -0.62
N PRO A 88 0.35 4.40 -0.76
CA PRO A 88 0.97 4.28 -2.06
C PRO A 88 1.25 2.81 -2.33
N PHE A 89 0.97 2.39 -3.56
CA PHE A 89 1.37 1.08 -4.05
C PHE A 89 2.90 1.04 -4.09
N PHE A 90 3.53 0.59 -3.00
CA PHE A 90 4.94 0.23 -2.97
C PHE A 90 5.07 -1.30 -2.98
#